data_AF-A0A7C6EG49-F1
#
_entry.id   AF-A0A7C6EG49-F1
#
_cell.length_a   1.000
_cell.length_b   1.000
_cell.length_c   1.000
_cell.angle_alpha   90.00
_cell.angle_beta   90.00
_cell.angle_gamma   90.00
#
_symmetry.space_group_name_H-M   'P 1'
#
loop_
_entity.id
_entity.type
_entity.pdbx_description
1 polymer ?
#
loop_
_entity_poly.entity_id
_entity_poly.type
_entity_poly.pdbx_seq_one_letter_code
_entity_poly.pdbx_strand_id
1 'polypeptide(L)' 'MEVVFYLDKVGKAGYYEIYKQDFVVSRQTFANLLKELEDKGIVSRKVINERPPRVEYSLTEKGKEMARILNELNQMI' A
#
# COMPACT_ATOMS: atom_id res chain seq x y z
N MET A 1 4.92 4.49 -6.62
CA MET A 1 4.80 3.02 -6.78
C MET A 1 5.42 2.25 -5.61
N GLU A 2 6.27 2.88 -4.77
CA GLU A 2 6.95 2.22 -3.64
C GLU A 2 6.00 1.63 -2.58
N VAL A 3 4.87 2.28 -2.30
CA VAL A 3 3.83 1.74 -1.40
C VAL A 3 3.29 0.39 -1.91
N VAL A 4 3.12 0.23 -3.22
CA VAL A 4 2.61 -1.02 -3.81
C VAL A 4 3.64 -2.12 -3.64
N PHE A 5 4.91 -1.86 -3.96
CA PHE A 5 5.99 -2.83 -3.76
C PHE A 5 6.19 -3.22 -2.29
N TYR A 6 6.10 -2.25 -1.39
CA TYR A 6 6.19 -2.51 0.04
C TYR A 6 5.07 -3.45 0.49
N LEU A 7 3.81 -3.15 0.12
CA LEU A 7 2.66 -3.98 0.46
C LEU A 7 2.71 -5.36 -0.21
N ASP A 8 3.26 -5.48 -1.42
CA ASP A 8 3.50 -6.78 -2.06
C ASP A 8 4.48 -7.64 -1.23
N LYS A 9 5.56 -7.03 -0.76
CA LYS A 9 6.60 -7.69 0.04
C LYS A 9 6.13 -8.09 1.45
N VAL A 10 5.42 -7.20 2.15
CA VAL A 10 4.99 -7.44 3.55
C VAL A 10 3.59 -8.06 3.65
N GLY A 11 2.86 -8.13 2.54
CA GLY A 11 1.49 -8.63 2.44
C GLY A 11 0.44 -7.65 2.97
N LYS A 12 0.63 -7.15 4.19
CA LYS A 12 -0.26 -6.18 4.82
C LYS A 12 0.46 -5.32 5.86
N ALA A 13 0.03 -4.08 6.01
CA ALA A 13 0.62 -3.15 6.98
C ALA A 13 -0.38 -2.08 7.42
N GLY A 14 -0.18 -1.55 8.62
CA GLY A 14 -0.91 -0.39 9.12
C GLY A 14 -0.39 0.92 8.54
N TYR A 15 -1.19 1.99 8.69
CA TYR A 15 -0.86 3.33 8.17
C TYR A 15 0.54 3.80 8.59
N TYR A 16 0.85 3.70 9.89
CA TYR A 16 2.14 4.19 10.41
C TYR A 16 3.33 3.35 9.96
N GLU A 17 3.15 2.05 9.73
CA GLU A 17 4.22 1.17 9.26
C GLU A 17 4.64 1.51 7.83
N ILE A 18 3.65 1.81 6.98
CA ILE A 18 3.88 2.26 5.61
C ILE A 18 4.43 3.70 5.59
N TYR A 19 3.90 4.60 6.43
CA TYR A 19 4.38 5.99 6.48
C TYR A 19 5.86 6.08 6.92
N LYS A 20 6.29 5.22 7.84
CA LYS A 20 7.69 5.13 8.31
C LYS A 20 8.70 4.69 7.24
N GLN A 21 8.25 4.30 6.06
CA GLN A 21 9.15 4.00 4.95
C GLN A 21 9.59 5.26 4.18
N ASP A 22 9.10 6.44 4.58
CA ASP A 22 9.50 7.75 4.04
C ASP A 22 9.32 7.91 2.51
N PHE A 23 8.43 7.12 1.90
CA PHE A 23 8.04 7.22 0.47
C PHE A 23 7.46 8.60 0.11
N VAL A 24 6.91 9.30 1.10
CA VAL A 24 6.31 10.62 0.93
C VAL A 24 6.60 11.49 2.15
N VAL A 25 6.85 12.77 1.89
CA VAL A 25 7.33 13.72 2.90
C VAL A 25 6.26 14.04 3.97
N SER A 26 4.99 14.17 3.56
CA SER A 26 3.93 14.63 4.45
C SER A 26 2.86 13.57 4.71
N ARG A 27 2.29 13.56 5.92
CA ARG A 27 1.16 12.69 6.27
C ARG A 27 -0.07 12.95 5.40
N GLN A 28 -0.33 14.21 5.03
CA GLN A 28 -1.48 14.54 4.20
C GLN A 28 -1.33 13.95 2.79
N THR A 29 -0.14 14.08 2.20
CA THR A 29 0.18 13.47 0.91
C THR A 29 0.09 11.96 0.99
N PHE A 30 0.55 11.36 2.08
CA PHE A 30 0.46 9.92 2.29
C PHE A 30 -0.98 9.42 2.39
N ALA A 31 -1.82 10.10 3.16
CA ALA A 31 -3.24 9.77 3.26
C ALA A 31 -3.96 9.88 1.91
N ASN A 32 -3.65 10.93 1.13
CA ASN A 32 -4.20 11.09 -0.22
C ASN A 32 -3.74 9.98 -1.17
N LEU A 33 -2.48 9.57 -1.10
CA LEU A 33 -1.94 8.46 -1.89
C LEU A 33 -2.64 7.14 -1.58
N LEU A 34 -2.79 6.80 -0.29
CA LEU A 34 -3.51 5.58 0.11
C LEU A 34 -4.96 5.59 -0.37
N LYS A 35 -5.63 6.75 -0.23
CA LYS A 35 -6.99 6.93 -0.73
C LYS A 35 -7.08 6.76 -2.24
N GLU A 36 -6.17 7.35 -3.00
CA GLU A 36 -6.13 7.20 -4.46
C GLU A 36 -5.91 5.74 -4.89
N LEU A 37 -5.03 5.01 -4.19
CA LEU A 37 -4.80 3.59 -4.45
C LEU A 37 -6.02 2.73 -4.09
N GLU A 38 -6.75 3.10 -3.04
CA GLU A 38 -8.03 2.48 -2.67
C GLU A 38 -9.11 2.75 -3.73
N ASP A 39 -9.28 4.01 -4.14
CA ASP A 39 -10.25 4.43 -5.16
C ASP A 39 -9.98 3.77 -6.53
N LYS A 40 -8.71 3.51 -6.86
CA LYS A 40 -8.29 2.78 -8.07
C LYS A 40 -8.44 1.25 -7.96
N GLY A 41 -8.83 0.74 -6.79
CA GLY A 41 -8.97 -0.68 -6.50
C GLY A 41 -7.63 -1.43 -6.47
N ILE A 42 -6.53 -0.75 -6.18
CA ILE A 42 -5.17 -1.32 -6.09
C ILE A 42 -4.90 -1.79 -4.66
N VAL A 43 -5.35 -1.02 -3.67
CA VAL A 43 -5.21 -1.31 -2.24
C VAL A 43 -6.59 -1.52 -1.63
N SER A 44 -6.70 -2.49 -0.73
CA SER A 44 -7.86 -2.71 0.13
C SER A 44 -7.54 -2.21 1.53
N ARG A 45 -8.46 -1.45 2.13
CA ARG A 45 -8.40 -1.02 3.53
C ARG A 45 -9.38 -1.85 4.37
N LYS A 46 -8.87 -2.47 5.44
CA LYS A 46 -9.69 -3.24 6.38
C LYS A 46 -9.56 -2.69 7.79
N VAL A 47 -10.70 -2.45 8.45
CA VAL A 47 -10.74 -2.14 9.88
C VAL A 47 -10.70 -3.47 10.64
N ILE A 48 -9.73 -3.61 11.54
CA ILE A 48 -9.60 -4.75 12.43
C ILE A 48 -10.20 -4.36 13.78
N ASN A 49 -11.34 -4.96 14.10
CA ASN A 49 -12.10 -4.70 15.33
C ASN A 49 -11.51 -5.44 16.53
N GLU A 50 -10.29 -5.09 16.88
CA GLU A 50 -9.64 -5.52 18.13
C GLU A 50 -9.56 -4.35 19.13
N ARG A 51 -8.94 -4.57 20.29
CA ARG A 51 -8.69 -3.51 21.28
C ARG A 51 -7.19 -3.23 21.39
N PRO A 52 -6.69 -2.06 20.95
CA PRO A 52 -7.39 -0.97 20.26
C PRO A 52 -7.66 -1.27 18.77
N PRO A 53 -8.71 -0.70 18.15
CA PRO A 53 -9.00 -0.95 16.74
C PRO A 53 -7.87 -0.40 15.86
N ARG A 54 -7.48 -1.18 14.85
CA ARG A 54 -6.44 -0.80 13.89
C ARG A 54 -6.94 -0.91 12.45
N VAL A 55 -6.21 -0.25 11.54
CA VAL A 55 -6.45 -0.34 10.11
C VAL A 55 -5.30 -1.09 9.45
N GLU A 56 -5.62 -2.04 8.59
CA GLU A 56 -4.66 -2.77 7.76
C GLU A 56 -4.92 -2.45 6.29
N TYR A 57 -3.85 -2.21 5.54
CA TYR A 57 -3.85 -2.06 4.10
C TYR A 57 -3.15 -3.26 3.46
N SER A 58 -3.69 -3.76 2.36
CA SER A 58 -3.08 -4.83 1.56
C SER A 58 -3.38 -4.61 0.08
N LEU A 59 -2.59 -5.22 -0.81
CA LEU A 59 -2.92 -5.22 -2.23
C LEU A 59 -4.19 -6.02 -2.50
N THR A 60 -5.02 -5.54 -3.42
CA THR A 60 -6.05 -6.33 -4.09
C THR A 60 -5.40 -7.29 -5.11
N GLU A 61 -6.17 -8.19 -5.71
CA GLU A 61 -5.65 -9.02 -6.80
C GLU A 61 -5.13 -8.18 -7.98
N LYS A 62 -5.87 -7.14 -8.35
CA LYS A 62 -5.43 -6.14 -9.35
C LYS A 62 -4.12 -5.47 -8.93
N GLY A 63 -3.98 -5.12 -7.65
CA GLY A 63 -2.77 -4.52 -7.11
C GLY A 63 -1.56 -5.44 -7.16
N LYS A 64 -1.73 -6.73 -6.88
CA LYS A 64 -0.68 -7.75 -6.99
C LYS A 64 -0.24 -7.98 -8.43
N GLU A 65 -1.20 -8.05 -9.35
CA GLU A 65 -0.91 -8.16 -10.78
C GLU A 65 -0.09 -6.95 -11.26
N MET A 66 -0.49 -5.74 -10.87
CA MET A 66 0.26 -4.52 -11.14
C MET A 66 1.67 -4.57 -10.55
N ALA A 67 1.84 -5.01 -9.30
CA ALA A 67 3.14 -5.13 -8.66
C ALA A 67 4.09 -6.06 -9.43
N ARG A 68 3.57 -7.19 -9.93
CA ARG A 68 4.34 -8.14 -10.76
C ARG A 68 4.80 -7.50 -12.07
N ILE A 69 3.89 -6.86 -12.81
CA ILE A 69 4.22 -6.17 -14.08
C ILE A 69 5.28 -5.10 -13.85
N LEU A 70 5.14 -4.31 -12.79
CA LEU A 70 6.10 -3.27 -12.45
C LEU A 70 7.47 -3.84 -12.05
N ASN A 71 7.49 -4.98 -11.36
CA ASN A 71 8.74 -5.64 -11.00
C ASN A 71 9.46 -6.18 -12.24
N GLU A 72 8.73 -6.77 -13.18
CA GLU A 72 9.27 -7.23 -14.46
C GLU A 72 9.90 -6.07 -15.24
N LEU A 73 9.19 -4.94 -15.35
CA LEU A 73 9.71 -3.73 -16.03
C LEU A 73 10.97 -3.17 -15.35
N ASN A 74 11.04 -3.21 -14.03
CA ASN A 74 12.19 -2.68 -13.27
C ASN A 74 13.43 -3.59 -13.32
N GLN A 75 13.28 -4.85 -13.74
CA GLN A 75 14.40 -5.78 -13.99
C GLN A 75 14.93 -5.69 -15.44
N MET A 76 14.27 -4.92 -16.31
CA MET A 76 14.63 -4.77 -17.73
C MET A 76 15.48 -3.53 -18.03
N ILE A 77 15.85 -2.75 -17.02
CA ILE A 77 16.65 -1.52 -17.11
C ILE A 77 17.84 -1.64 -16.16
#